data_AF-A0A7C8IF35-F1
#
_entry.id   AF-A0A7C8IF35-F1
#
_cell.length_a   1.000
_cell.length_b   1.000
_cell.length_c   1.000
_cell.angle_alpha   90.00
_cell.angle_beta   90.00
_cell.angle_gamma   90.00
#
_symmetry.space_group_name_H-M   'P 1'
#
loop_
_entity.id
_entity.type
_entity.pdbx_description
1 polymer ?
#
loop_
_entity_poly.entity_id
_entity_poly.type
_entity_poly.pdbx_seq_one_letter_code
_entity_poly.pdbx_strand_id
1 'polypeptide(L)'
;MTMAHRKGLDPSSHDYHVRQRGSQVQLIAYCTYTCTLWALKVYWLFFYQRLGEGVDHMRFKIKLGFVFVGATFIANIAAIFMSCMPVHKYWQIYPNPGISCQIALSKVQSYVSLFTNQLTDFYIMSIPLPMVWSARIPLARKFLLMSMFCGGLINAVVGIIRVAFCLLGRTDSGGWSCRELFIATFITNIPVMYAPLYKLL
;
A
#
# COMPACT_ATOMS: atom_id res chain seq x y z
N MET A 1 -2.80 25.74 7.86
CA MET A 1 -1.78 26.82 7.89
C MET A 1 -2.20 27.93 6.93
N THR A 2 -2.41 29.15 7.42
CA THR A 2 -2.86 30.30 6.60
C THR A 2 -1.69 30.89 5.80
N MET A 3 -1.99 31.62 4.72
CA MET A 3 -0.95 32.24 3.87
C MET A 3 -0.16 33.32 4.62
N ALA A 4 -0.83 34.10 5.49
CA ALA A 4 -0.20 35.11 6.32
C ALA A 4 0.84 34.50 7.28
N HIS A 5 0.52 33.37 7.89
CA HIS A 5 1.44 32.65 8.78
C HIS A 5 2.66 32.10 8.04
N ARG A 6 2.50 31.65 6.79
CA ARG A 6 3.63 31.19 5.95
C ARG A 6 4.57 32.33 5.55
N LYS A 7 4.01 33.50 5.23
CA LYS A 7 4.78 34.68 4.83
C LYS A 7 5.55 35.30 6.00
N GLY A 8 4.96 35.27 7.20
CA GLY A 8 5.59 35.76 8.42
C GLY A 8 6.59 34.79 9.07
N LEU A 9 6.81 33.62 8.48
CA LEU A 9 7.77 32.65 9.01
C LEU A 9 9.19 33.04 8.63
N ASP A 10 10.03 33.31 9.62
CA ASP A 10 11.45 33.58 9.40
C ASP A 10 12.17 32.31 8.87
N PRO A 11 12.85 32.37 7.71
CA PRO A 11 13.61 31.24 7.16
C PRO A 11 14.72 30.70 8.09
N SER A 12 15.27 31.51 9.00
CA SER A 12 16.26 31.07 9.99
C SER A 12 15.66 30.44 11.26
N SER A 13 14.33 30.47 11.40
CA SER A 13 13.68 29.93 12.60
C SER A 13 13.74 28.39 12.65
N HIS A 14 13.87 27.85 13.86
CA HIS A 14 13.79 26.41 14.10
C HIS A 14 12.51 25.79 13.54
N ASP A 15 11.38 26.50 13.67
CA ASP A 15 10.06 26.09 13.16
C ASP A 15 10.04 25.92 11.63
N TYR A 16 10.76 26.77 10.89
CA TYR A 16 10.88 26.65 9.44
C TYR A 16 11.58 25.34 9.07
N HIS A 17 12.72 25.05 9.70
CA HIS A 17 13.49 23.83 9.43
C HIS A 17 12.76 22.54 9.83
N VAL A 18 12.03 22.54 10.95
CA VAL A 18 11.22 21.38 11.38
C VAL A 18 10.14 21.08 10.34
N ARG A 19 9.48 22.10 9.80
CA ARG A 19 8.44 21.92 8.78
C ARG A 19 9.01 21.43 7.46
N GLN A 20 10.12 22.01 7.01
CA GLN A 20 10.79 21.58 5.79
C GLN A 20 11.24 20.11 5.88
N ARG A 21 11.88 19.73 7.01
CA ARG A 21 12.27 18.34 7.28
C ARG A 21 11.05 17.43 7.40
N GLY A 22 9.97 17.88 8.02
CA GLY A 22 8.71 17.14 8.13
C GLY A 22 8.13 16.76 6.75
N SER A 23 8.12 17.70 5.80
CA SER A 23 7.70 17.43 4.42
C SER A 23 8.61 16.43 3.70
N GLN A 24 9.92 16.49 3.92
CA GLN A 24 10.88 15.53 3.36
C GLN A 24 10.68 14.12 3.94
N VAL A 25 10.55 14.01 5.26
CA VAL A 25 10.27 12.75 5.96
C VAL A 25 8.94 12.16 5.48
N GLN A 26 7.94 12.99 5.23
CA GLN A 26 6.65 12.54 4.72
C GLN A 26 6.74 11.92 3.32
N LEU A 27 7.53 12.49 2.42
CA LEU A 27 7.81 11.91 1.11
C LEU A 27 8.49 10.54 1.25
N ILE A 28 9.54 10.47 2.08
CA ILE A 28 10.26 9.22 2.34
C ILE A 28 9.32 8.17 2.94
N ALA A 29 8.51 8.54 3.93
CA ALA A 29 7.55 7.64 4.58
C ALA A 29 6.53 7.08 3.57
N TYR A 30 6.03 7.91 2.66
CA TYR A 30 5.09 7.46 1.63
C TYR A 30 5.74 6.49 0.64
N CYS A 31 6.97 6.77 0.20
CA CYS A 31 7.74 5.86 -0.64
C CYS A 31 7.99 4.51 0.07
N THR A 32 8.43 4.53 1.33
CA THR A 32 8.65 3.32 2.13
C THR A 32 7.36 2.53 2.32
N TYR A 33 6.24 3.21 2.56
CA TYR A 33 4.91 2.60 2.64
C TYR A 33 4.55 1.87 1.33
N THR A 34 4.69 2.54 0.18
CA THR A 34 4.45 1.94 -1.14
C THR A 34 5.38 0.76 -1.39
N CYS A 35 6.69 0.89 -1.12
CA CYS A 35 7.63 -0.22 -1.29
C CYS A 35 7.26 -1.43 -0.43
N THR A 36 6.88 -1.20 0.83
CA THR A 36 6.54 -2.29 1.75
C THR A 36 5.27 -3.03 1.30
N LEU A 37 4.20 -2.31 0.96
CA LEU A 37 2.96 -2.94 0.48
C LEU A 37 3.17 -3.75 -0.80
N TRP A 38 3.95 -3.24 -1.75
CA TRP A 38 4.23 -3.96 -2.98
C TRP A 38 5.18 -5.15 -2.76
N ALA A 39 6.14 -5.04 -1.84
CA ALA A 39 6.99 -6.17 -1.45
C ALA A 39 6.16 -7.31 -0.83
N LEU A 40 5.16 -7.00 0.00
CA LEU A 40 4.23 -8.00 0.53
C LEU A 40 3.50 -8.69 -0.62
N LYS A 41 2.96 -7.97 -1.61
CA LYS A 41 2.27 -8.59 -2.77
C LYS A 41 3.17 -9.54 -3.57
N VAL A 42 4.43 -9.14 -3.79
CA VAL A 42 5.44 -9.98 -4.44
C VAL A 42 5.68 -11.25 -3.63
N TYR A 43 5.79 -11.14 -2.31
CA TYR A 43 5.90 -12.30 -1.42
C TYR A 43 4.70 -13.26 -1.55
N TRP A 44 3.48 -12.74 -1.64
CA TRP A 44 2.28 -13.55 -1.87
C TRP A 44 2.30 -14.28 -3.22
N LEU A 45 2.75 -13.62 -4.28
CA LEU A 45 2.90 -14.25 -5.60
C LEU A 45 3.93 -15.39 -5.57
N PHE A 46 5.06 -15.21 -4.88
CA PHE A 46 6.02 -16.29 -4.66
C PHE A 46 5.44 -17.44 -3.83
N PHE A 47 4.67 -17.13 -2.78
CA PHE A 47 3.99 -18.14 -1.98
C PHE A 47 3.01 -18.96 -2.84
N TYR A 48 2.22 -18.30 -3.70
CA TYR A 48 1.31 -18.96 -4.63
C TYR A 48 2.04 -19.75 -5.72
N GLN A 49 3.20 -19.29 -6.18
CA GLN A 49 4.02 -20.04 -7.12
C GLN A 49 4.45 -21.39 -6.55
N ARG A 50 4.86 -21.41 -5.28
CA ARG A 50 5.23 -22.63 -4.57
C ARG A 50 4.02 -23.52 -4.30
N LEU A 51 2.87 -22.94 -3.96
CA LEU A 51 1.64 -23.70 -3.69
C LEU A 51 1.03 -24.32 -4.96
N GLY A 52 1.20 -23.65 -6.10
CA GLY A 52 0.66 -24.04 -7.41
C GLY A 52 1.58 -24.92 -8.26
N GLU A 53 2.65 -25.46 -7.70
CA GLU A 53 3.54 -26.38 -8.42
C GLU A 53 2.74 -27.60 -8.92
N GLY A 54 2.70 -27.77 -10.24
CA GLY A 54 1.95 -28.85 -10.91
C GLY A 54 0.62 -28.43 -11.55
N VAL A 55 0.18 -27.17 -11.43
CA VAL A 55 -1.05 -26.66 -12.06
C VAL A 55 -0.72 -25.57 -13.10
N ASP A 56 -0.78 -25.91 -14.40
CA ASP A 56 -0.35 -25.02 -15.48
C ASP A 56 -1.17 -23.73 -15.59
N HIS A 57 -2.49 -23.79 -15.37
CA HIS A 57 -3.36 -22.60 -15.38
C HIS A 57 -2.98 -21.58 -14.30
N MET A 58 -2.49 -22.06 -13.16
CA MET A 58 -2.08 -21.20 -12.04
C MET A 58 -0.76 -20.49 -12.34
N ARG A 59 0.18 -21.17 -13.01
CA ARG A 59 1.47 -20.59 -13.43
C ARG A 59 1.28 -19.38 -14.33
N PHE A 60 0.34 -19.43 -15.28
CA PHE A 60 0.05 -18.30 -16.16
C PHE A 60 -0.48 -17.10 -15.38
N LYS A 61 -1.46 -17.30 -14.49
CA LYS A 61 -2.03 -16.24 -13.63
C LYS A 61 -0.98 -15.60 -12.72
N ILE A 62 -0.07 -16.39 -12.17
CA ILE A 62 0.99 -15.86 -11.30
C ILE A 62 1.97 -14.99 -12.08
N LYS A 63 2.40 -15.43 -13.27
CA LYS A 63 3.26 -14.61 -14.16
C LYS A 63 2.59 -13.29 -14.54
N LEU A 64 1.30 -13.34 -14.89
CA LEU A 64 0.51 -12.14 -15.16
C LEU A 64 0.40 -11.25 -13.92
N GLY A 65 0.28 -11.85 -12.72
CA GLY A 65 0.32 -11.15 -11.44
C GLY A 65 1.62 -10.40 -11.18
N PHE A 66 2.79 -11.00 -11.47
CA PHE A 66 4.07 -10.30 -11.33
C PHE A 66 4.17 -9.08 -12.24
N VAL A 67 3.73 -9.21 -13.50
CA VAL A 67 3.69 -8.08 -14.44
C VAL A 67 2.73 -6.99 -13.94
N PHE A 68 1.54 -7.38 -13.46
CA PHE A 68 0.54 -6.44 -12.97
C PHE A 68 0.98 -5.69 -11.70
N VAL A 69 1.56 -6.40 -10.73
CA VAL A 69 2.12 -5.80 -9.50
C VAL A 69 3.31 -4.89 -9.83
N GLY A 70 4.19 -5.30 -10.75
CA GLY A 70 5.31 -4.47 -11.20
C GLY A 70 4.85 -3.19 -11.91
N ALA A 71 3.89 -3.30 -12.83
CA ALA A 71 3.35 -2.16 -13.56
C ALA A 71 2.67 -1.15 -12.62
N THR A 72 1.86 -1.63 -11.67
CA THR A 72 1.19 -0.77 -10.68
C THR A 72 2.16 -0.14 -9.69
N PHE A 73 3.28 -0.80 -9.36
CA PHE A 73 4.35 -0.22 -8.54
C PHE A 73 4.98 0.97 -9.25
N ILE A 74 5.40 0.77 -10.50
CA ILE A 74 6.02 1.82 -11.32
C ILE A 74 5.04 2.98 -11.49
N ALA A 75 3.77 2.70 -11.74
CA ALA A 75 2.73 3.73 -11.84
C ALA A 75 2.58 4.55 -10.55
N ASN A 76 2.65 3.93 -9.37
CA ASN A 76 2.58 4.64 -8.09
C ASN A 76 3.80 5.52 -7.85
N ILE A 77 5.00 4.97 -8.07
CA ILE A 77 6.25 5.72 -7.89
C ILE A 77 6.30 6.90 -8.87
N ALA A 78 5.95 6.66 -10.13
CA ALA A 78 5.84 7.72 -11.13
C ALA A 78 4.82 8.78 -10.70
N ALA A 79 3.64 8.38 -10.20
CA ALA A 79 2.65 9.33 -9.71
C ALA A 79 3.18 10.17 -8.53
N ILE A 80 3.96 9.60 -7.61
CA ILE A 80 4.60 10.35 -6.52
C ILE A 80 5.54 11.42 -7.09
N PHE A 81 6.43 11.08 -8.01
CA PHE A 81 7.41 12.06 -8.52
C PHE A 81 6.81 13.05 -9.52
N MET A 82 5.84 12.63 -10.33
CA MET A 82 5.19 13.49 -11.33
C MET A 82 4.11 14.40 -10.75
N SER A 83 3.57 14.10 -9.56
CA SER A 83 2.55 14.94 -8.91
C SER A 83 3.04 16.36 -8.60
N CYS A 84 4.36 16.55 -8.44
CA CYS A 84 4.93 17.86 -8.17
C CYS A 84 6.32 17.99 -8.80
N MET A 85 6.38 18.71 -9.93
CA MET A 85 7.64 19.12 -10.57
C MET A 85 7.83 20.64 -10.50
N PRO A 86 9.04 21.11 -10.17
CA PRO A 86 10.22 20.39 -9.66
C PRO A 86 10.07 19.86 -8.22
N VAL A 87 10.79 18.78 -7.87
CA VAL A 87 10.68 18.04 -6.59
C VAL A 87 10.92 18.93 -5.36
N HIS A 88 11.70 20.00 -5.47
CA HIS A 88 11.93 20.90 -4.33
C HIS A 88 10.67 21.60 -3.81
N LYS A 89 9.61 21.65 -4.62
CA LYS A 89 8.31 22.18 -4.21
C LYS A 89 7.61 21.34 -3.16
N TYR A 90 8.01 20.08 -2.95
CA TYR A 90 7.47 19.21 -1.89
C TYR A 90 7.74 19.76 -0.49
N TRP A 91 8.87 20.42 -0.28
CA TRP A 91 9.26 21.00 1.01
C TRP A 91 9.26 22.54 1.00
N GLN A 92 8.61 23.14 0.02
CA GLN A 92 8.47 24.59 -0.08
C GLN A 92 7.39 25.10 0.88
N ILE A 93 7.77 26.00 1.80
CA ILE A 93 6.86 26.58 2.80
C ILE A 93 6.13 27.81 2.24
N TYR A 94 6.85 28.69 1.54
CA TYR A 94 6.31 29.89 0.90
C TYR A 94 6.98 30.13 -0.46
N PRO A 95 6.26 30.54 -1.52
CA PRO A 95 4.79 30.59 -1.63
C PRO A 95 4.17 29.19 -1.56
N ASN A 96 2.86 29.08 -1.27
CA ASN A 96 2.19 27.78 -1.12
C ASN A 96 2.22 26.99 -2.45
N PRO A 97 2.82 25.78 -2.50
CA PRO A 97 2.95 24.99 -3.73
C PRO A 97 1.64 24.35 -4.20
N GLY A 98 0.55 24.48 -3.43
CA GLY A 98 -0.76 23.91 -3.75
C GLY A 98 -0.97 22.51 -3.18
N ILE A 99 -2.20 22.01 -3.29
CA ILE A 99 -2.62 20.71 -2.71
C ILE A 99 -1.95 19.54 -3.44
N SER A 100 -1.69 19.65 -4.73
CA SER A 100 -1.05 18.60 -5.53
C SER A 100 0.36 18.25 -5.06
N CYS A 101 1.09 19.23 -4.51
CA CYS A 101 2.43 19.07 -3.96
C CYS A 101 2.45 18.64 -2.49
N GLN A 102 1.28 18.45 -1.86
CA GLN A 102 1.16 17.98 -0.49
C GLN A 102 0.76 16.51 -0.49
N ILE A 103 1.71 15.62 -0.25
CA ILE A 103 1.52 14.16 -0.42
C ILE A 103 0.36 13.61 0.43
N ALA A 104 0.19 14.09 1.67
CA ALA A 104 -0.92 13.68 2.53
C ALA A 104 -2.31 14.14 2.06
N LEU A 105 -2.38 15.14 1.17
CA LEU A 105 -3.62 15.81 0.77
C LEU A 105 -3.86 15.74 -0.74
N SER A 106 -2.90 15.22 -1.51
CA SER A 106 -3.00 15.07 -2.94
C SER A 106 -4.06 14.02 -3.27
N LYS A 107 -5.20 14.52 -3.78
CA LYS A 107 -6.35 13.68 -4.16
C LYS A 107 -5.98 12.71 -5.28
N VAL A 108 -5.27 13.21 -6.30
CA VAL A 108 -4.85 12.40 -7.46
C VAL A 108 -3.97 11.24 -7.00
N GLN A 109 -2.94 11.51 -6.19
CA GLN A 109 -2.06 10.47 -5.67
C GLN A 109 -2.82 9.45 -4.81
N SER A 110 -3.75 9.92 -3.98
CA SER A 110 -4.56 9.06 -3.10
C SER A 110 -5.47 8.13 -3.90
N TYR A 111 -6.12 8.63 -4.96
CA TYR A 111 -6.95 7.78 -5.83
C TYR A 111 -6.10 6.78 -6.60
N VAL A 112 -5.00 7.21 -7.23
CA VAL A 112 -4.10 6.32 -7.97
C VAL A 112 -3.61 5.19 -7.05
N SER A 113 -3.15 5.53 -5.85
CA SER A 113 -2.70 4.57 -4.85
C SER A 113 -3.81 3.62 -4.41
N LEU A 114 -5.02 4.11 -4.14
CA LEU A 114 -6.15 3.26 -3.72
C LEU A 114 -6.57 2.28 -4.82
N PHE A 115 -6.81 2.76 -6.03
CA PHE A 115 -7.28 1.91 -7.12
C PHE A 115 -6.25 0.86 -7.49
N THR A 116 -4.99 1.25 -7.66
CA THR A 116 -3.92 0.30 -7.97
C THR A 116 -3.72 -0.72 -6.86
N ASN A 117 -3.74 -0.30 -5.59
CA ASN A 117 -3.63 -1.21 -4.45
C ASN A 117 -4.78 -2.22 -4.44
N GLN A 118 -6.02 -1.72 -4.49
CA GLN A 118 -7.21 -2.54 -4.38
C GLN A 118 -7.37 -3.52 -5.55
N LEU A 119 -7.09 -3.07 -6.77
CA LEU A 119 -7.15 -3.92 -7.96
C LEU A 119 -6.11 -5.05 -7.89
N THR A 120 -4.88 -4.76 -7.45
CA THR A 120 -3.86 -5.79 -7.27
C THR A 120 -4.23 -6.78 -6.17
N ASP A 121 -4.82 -6.34 -5.07
CA ASP A 121 -5.22 -7.21 -3.97
C ASP A 121 -6.32 -8.18 -4.42
N PHE A 122 -7.37 -7.65 -5.07
CA PHE A 122 -8.43 -8.49 -5.62
C PHE A 122 -7.93 -9.47 -6.69
N TYR A 123 -6.99 -9.03 -7.54
CA TYR A 123 -6.37 -9.91 -8.51
C TYR A 123 -5.64 -11.07 -7.82
N ILE A 124 -4.78 -10.77 -6.84
CA ILE A 124 -4.01 -11.79 -6.11
C ILE A 124 -4.96 -12.76 -5.38
N MET A 125 -6.01 -12.26 -4.72
CA MET A 125 -7.03 -13.11 -4.08
C MET A 125 -7.75 -14.04 -5.06
N SER A 126 -7.93 -13.60 -6.31
CA SER A 126 -8.64 -14.40 -7.33
C SER A 126 -7.83 -15.59 -7.84
N ILE A 127 -6.50 -15.61 -7.64
CA ILE A 127 -5.60 -16.67 -8.12
C ILE A 127 -5.99 -18.04 -7.52
N PRO A 128 -6.12 -18.20 -6.19
CA PRO A 128 -6.46 -19.50 -5.61
C PRO A 128 -7.95 -19.88 -5.70
N LEU A 129 -8.89 -18.95 -5.94
CA LEU A 129 -10.33 -19.25 -5.89
C LEU A 129 -10.78 -20.42 -6.78
N PRO A 130 -10.38 -20.52 -8.06
CA PRO A 130 -10.75 -21.65 -8.90
C PRO A 130 -10.20 -22.99 -8.40
N MET A 131 -9.02 -22.98 -7.77
CA MET A 131 -8.42 -24.17 -7.19
C MET A 131 -9.23 -24.66 -5.98
N VAL A 132 -9.73 -23.73 -5.15
CA VAL A 132 -10.56 -24.06 -3.98
C VAL A 132 -11.88 -24.69 -4.38
N TRP A 133 -12.52 -24.20 -5.44
CA TRP A 133 -13.79 -24.78 -5.90
C TRP A 133 -13.63 -26.15 -6.57
N SER A 134 -12.51 -26.39 -7.25
CA SER A 134 -12.32 -27.62 -8.01
C SER A 134 -11.70 -28.78 -7.21
N ALA A 135 -10.96 -28.52 -6.13
CA ALA A 135 -10.23 -29.55 -5.41
C ALA A 135 -10.93 -29.94 -4.08
N ARG A 136 -10.96 -31.25 -3.78
CA ARG A 136 -11.31 -31.77 -2.44
C ARG A 136 -10.16 -31.49 -1.47
N ILE A 137 -10.00 -30.22 -1.11
CA ILE A 137 -8.92 -29.76 -0.24
C ILE A 137 -9.25 -30.08 1.22
N PRO A 138 -8.30 -30.58 2.05
CA PRO A 138 -8.50 -30.76 3.49
C PRO A 138 -8.84 -29.44 4.18
N LEU A 139 -9.69 -29.51 5.22
CA LEU A 139 -10.25 -28.36 5.95
C LEU A 139 -9.19 -27.33 6.40
N ALA A 140 -7.98 -27.77 6.74
CA ALA A 140 -6.87 -26.90 7.16
C ALA A 140 -6.45 -25.88 6.08
N ARG A 141 -6.32 -26.33 4.82
CA ARG A 141 -5.98 -25.43 3.69
C ARG A 141 -7.17 -24.53 3.32
N LYS A 142 -8.40 -25.01 3.51
CA LYS A 142 -9.62 -24.21 3.35
C LYS A 142 -9.67 -23.06 4.36
N PHE A 143 -9.32 -23.33 5.63
CA PHE A 143 -9.24 -22.31 6.68
C PHE A 143 -8.16 -21.27 6.39
N LEU A 144 -6.98 -21.71 5.92
CA LEU A 144 -5.90 -20.82 5.51
C LEU A 144 -6.37 -19.85 4.41
N LEU A 145 -7.01 -20.37 3.37
CA LEU A 145 -7.52 -19.56 2.26
C LEU A 145 -8.64 -18.59 2.66
N MET A 146 -9.53 -19.01 3.56
CA MET A 146 -10.55 -18.11 4.12
C MET A 146 -9.94 -16.98 4.95
N SER A 147 -8.94 -17.30 5.78
CA SER A 147 -8.21 -16.31 6.57
C SER A 147 -7.52 -15.27 5.67
N MET A 148 -6.88 -15.73 4.59
CA MET A 148 -6.25 -14.86 3.59
C MET A 148 -7.26 -13.92 2.92
N PHE A 149 -8.43 -14.42 2.54
CA PHE A 149 -9.49 -13.64 1.91
C PHE A 149 -10.05 -12.57 2.86
N CYS A 150 -10.39 -12.97 4.10
CA CYS A 150 -10.82 -12.02 5.13
C CYS A 150 -9.76 -10.95 5.40
N GLY A 151 -8.49 -11.35 5.49
CA GLY A 151 -7.39 -10.43 5.75
C GLY A 151 -7.29 -9.33 4.70
N GLY A 152 -7.35 -9.66 3.41
CA GLY A 152 -7.25 -8.61 2.40
C GLY A 152 -8.55 -7.78 2.26
N LEU A 153 -9.73 -8.29 2.65
CA LEU A 153 -10.92 -7.44 2.80
C LEU A 153 -10.75 -6.41 3.92
N ILE A 154 -10.12 -6.79 5.04
CA ILE A 154 -9.80 -5.86 6.12
C ILE A 154 -8.83 -4.79 5.61
N ASN A 155 -7.77 -5.17 4.90
CA ASN A 155 -6.84 -4.20 4.28
C ASN A 155 -7.56 -3.26 3.32
N ALA A 156 -8.47 -3.77 2.49
CA ALA A 156 -9.28 -2.96 1.58
C ALA A 156 -10.07 -1.86 2.32
N VAL A 157 -10.76 -2.24 3.40
CA VAL A 157 -11.53 -1.31 4.24
C VAL A 157 -10.61 -0.24 4.85
N VAL A 158 -9.46 -0.63 5.39
CA VAL A 158 -8.50 0.30 5.99
C VAL A 158 -7.95 1.27 4.93
N GLY A 159 -7.64 0.79 3.73
CA GLY A 159 -7.19 1.61 2.61
C GLY A 159 -8.23 2.65 2.17
N ILE A 160 -9.52 2.28 2.14
CA ILE A 160 -10.63 3.20 1.85
C ILE A 160 -10.74 4.27 2.96
N ILE A 161 -10.63 3.88 4.22
CA ILE A 161 -10.66 4.82 5.36
C ILE A 161 -9.51 5.83 5.23
N ARG A 162 -8.29 5.39 4.90
CA ARG A 162 -7.13 6.29 4.69
C ARG A 162 -7.43 7.36 3.64
N VAL A 163 -8.03 6.98 2.51
CA VAL A 163 -8.40 7.95 1.46
C VAL A 163 -9.53 8.86 1.89
N ALA A 164 -10.53 8.35 2.60
CA ALA A 164 -11.61 9.18 3.15
C ALA A 164 -11.04 10.28 4.09
N PHE A 165 -10.06 9.93 4.95
CA PHE A 165 -9.39 10.89 5.82
C PHE A 165 -8.58 11.93 5.03
N CYS A 166 -7.91 11.52 3.96
CA CYS A 166 -7.22 12.45 3.04
C CYS A 166 -8.20 13.43 2.39
N LEU A 167 -9.34 12.96 1.89
CA LEU A 167 -10.37 13.79 1.26
C LEU A 167 -11.03 14.78 2.22
N LEU A 168 -11.17 14.39 3.49
CA LEU A 168 -11.67 15.24 4.57
C LEU A 168 -10.61 16.23 5.10
N GLY A 169 -9.38 16.22 4.55
CA GLY A 169 -8.31 17.12 4.95
C GLY A 169 -7.76 16.85 6.35
N ARG A 170 -7.98 15.64 6.89
CA ARG A 170 -7.48 15.26 8.21
C ARG A 170 -6.01 14.88 8.13
N THR A 171 -5.21 15.43 9.05
CA THR A 171 -3.76 15.21 9.11
C THR A 171 -3.35 13.81 9.58
N ASP A 172 -4.29 13.00 10.06
CA ASP A 172 -4.03 11.63 10.57
C ASP A 172 -3.85 10.56 9.48
N SER A 173 -3.77 10.95 8.20
CA SER A 173 -3.57 10.00 7.09
C SER A 173 -2.29 9.17 7.24
N GLY A 174 -1.24 9.72 7.85
CA GLY A 174 -0.02 8.99 8.19
C GLY A 174 -0.23 7.88 9.21
N GLY A 175 -1.02 8.14 10.26
CA GLY A 175 -1.33 7.14 11.29
C GLY A 175 -2.11 5.95 10.73
N TRP A 176 -3.06 6.21 9.83
CA TRP A 176 -3.78 5.15 9.12
C TRP A 176 -2.89 4.32 8.20
N SER A 177 -1.89 4.95 7.57
CA SER A 177 -0.91 4.24 6.73
C SER A 177 -0.08 3.23 7.55
N CYS A 178 0.31 3.60 8.78
CA CYS A 178 1.00 2.67 9.68
C CYS A 178 0.11 1.50 10.12
N ARG A 179 -1.16 1.76 10.42
CA ARG A 179 -2.14 0.72 10.79
C ARG A 179 -2.37 -0.26 9.64
N GLU A 180 -2.49 0.24 8.43
CA GLU A 180 -2.63 -0.57 7.22
C GLU A 180 -1.41 -1.47 7.02
N LEU A 181 -0.19 -0.93 7.10
CA LEU A 181 1.04 -1.73 6.99
C LEU A 181 1.15 -2.80 8.07
N PHE A 182 0.79 -2.47 9.31
CA PHE A 182 0.81 -3.42 10.40
C PHE A 182 -0.14 -4.60 10.14
N ILE A 183 -1.38 -4.30 9.76
CA ILE A 183 -2.41 -5.29 9.43
C ILE A 183 -1.97 -6.13 8.22
N ALA A 184 -1.49 -5.51 7.15
CA ALA A 184 -1.01 -6.19 5.95
C ALA A 184 0.17 -7.12 6.24
N THR A 185 1.15 -6.67 7.03
CA THR A 185 2.32 -7.48 7.41
C THR A 185 1.89 -8.67 8.26
N PHE A 186 1.01 -8.45 9.25
CA PHE A 186 0.51 -9.51 10.10
C PHE A 186 -0.22 -10.58 9.29
N ILE A 187 -1.16 -10.18 8.43
CA ILE A 187 -1.93 -11.08 7.57
C ILE A 187 -1.04 -11.84 6.59
N THR A 188 -0.01 -11.20 6.05
CA THR A 188 0.92 -11.83 5.10
C THR A 188 1.73 -12.96 5.74
N ASN A 189 2.02 -12.87 7.04
CA ASN A 189 2.81 -13.87 7.75
C ASN A 189 1.98 -15.00 8.38
N ILE A 190 0.66 -14.83 8.47
CA ILE A 190 -0.28 -15.87 8.96
C ILE A 190 -0.01 -17.25 8.31
N PRO A 191 0.07 -17.40 6.96
CA PRO A 191 0.29 -18.70 6.33
C PRO A 191 1.55 -19.42 6.78
N VAL A 192 2.63 -18.67 7.04
CA VAL A 192 3.90 -19.24 7.52
C VAL A 192 3.78 -19.72 8.95
N MET A 193 3.04 -19.00 9.79
CA MET A 193 2.84 -19.39 11.19
C MET A 193 2.00 -20.66 11.34
N TYR A 194 0.99 -20.85 10.49
CA TYR A 194 0.13 -22.04 10.55
C TYR A 194 0.76 -23.30 9.92
N ALA A 195 1.78 -23.16 9.07
CA ALA A 195 2.46 -24.28 8.39
C ALA A 195 3.30 -25.21 9.32
N PRO A 196 4.02 -24.75 10.36
CA PRO A 196 4.66 -25.64 11.33
C PRO A 196 3.70 -26.10 12.43
N LEU A 197 2.67 -25.31 12.75
CA LEU A 197 1.69 -25.63 13.81
C LEU A 197 0.85 -26.88 13.49
N TYR A 198 0.58 -27.17 12.21
CA TYR A 198 -0.12 -28.41 11.82
C TYR A 198 0.78 -29.66 11.88
N LYS A 199 2.11 -29.53 11.84
CA LYS A 199 3.02 -30.68 11.91
C LYS A 199 3.27 -31.16 13.35
N LEU A 200 2.89 -30.35 14.34
CA LEU A 200 3.04 -30.62 15.78
C LEU A 200 1.74 -31.12 16.44
N LEU A 201 0.65 -31.19 15.68
CA LEU A 201 -0.70 -31.63 16.09
C LEU A 201 -1.08 -32.89 15.31
#